data_AF-A0A7C6DMW6-F1
#
_entry.id   AF-A0A7C6DMW6-F1
#
_cell.length_a   1.000
_cell.length_b   1.000
_cell.length_c   1.000
_cell.angle_alpha   90.00
_cell.angle_beta   90.00
_cell.angle_gamma   90.00
#
_symmetry.space_group_name_H-M   'P 1'
#
loop_
_entity.id
_entity.type
_entity.pdbx_description
1 polymer ?
#
loop_
_entity_poly.entity_id
_entity_poly.type
_entity_poly.pdbx_seq_one_letter_code
_entity_poly.pdbx_strand_id
1 'polypeptide(L)'
;MRLNRRYPESFGIPWTAWVAMLLGICAAALSYQAAGVSLGLPLAGFVFAAVIVPPMCAAETRLLDRLLVSAGANDGIAIVVLLAVLHPAITLVQWLQWYALMISWCAALAGVLSLIRRFIPASAASGIVVLLALAWLTWPIWTAAHLRGAAAADVVAALVGPHPLFATNRVMLNLGLWTQQPLAYGTLLSLGQDVPYELPANILPSLLGHLLVGLAGFWLSRAGRR
;
A
#
# COMPACT_ATOMS: atom_id res chain seq x y z
N MET A 1 -20.49 -23.80 -17.95
CA MET A 1 -20.75 -24.45 -16.65
C MET A 1 -19.85 -23.79 -15.59
N ARG A 2 -20.36 -22.85 -14.79
CA ARG A 2 -19.58 -22.24 -13.70
C ARG A 2 -19.69 -23.17 -12.49
N LEU A 3 -18.67 -23.99 -12.25
CA LEU A 3 -18.56 -24.73 -11.00
C LEU A 3 -18.50 -23.72 -9.86
N ASN A 4 -19.57 -23.62 -9.10
CA ASN A 4 -19.70 -22.74 -7.95
C ASN A 4 -18.90 -23.34 -6.79
N ARG A 5 -17.57 -23.50 -6.97
CA ARG A 5 -16.66 -23.91 -5.90
C ARG A 5 -16.55 -22.74 -4.93
N ARG A 6 -17.44 -22.69 -3.95
CA ARG A 6 -17.15 -21.94 -2.73
C ARG A 6 -15.93 -22.59 -2.10
N TYR A 7 -14.87 -21.81 -1.93
CA TYR A 7 -13.76 -22.24 -1.08
C TYR A 7 -14.30 -22.50 0.32
N PRO A 8 -13.71 -23.44 1.08
CA PRO A 8 -14.09 -23.65 2.47
C PRO A 8 -13.96 -22.32 3.24
N GLU A 9 -15.03 -21.95 3.94
CA GLU A 9 -15.04 -20.84 4.88
C GLU A 9 -14.67 -21.40 6.27
N SER A 10 -13.71 -20.78 6.95
CA SER A 10 -13.37 -21.10 8.34
C SER A 10 -13.88 -19.96 9.21
N PHE A 11 -14.85 -20.24 10.10
CA PHE A 11 -15.48 -19.23 10.96
C PHE A 11 -16.16 -18.09 10.17
N GLY A 12 -16.68 -18.37 8.97
CA GLY A 12 -17.28 -17.36 8.09
C GLY A 12 -16.27 -16.42 7.42
N ILE A 13 -14.97 -16.71 7.53
CA ILE A 13 -13.89 -15.99 6.87
C ILE A 13 -13.40 -16.84 5.68
N PRO A 14 -13.25 -16.25 4.48
CA PRO A 14 -12.76 -17.00 3.32
C PRO A 14 -11.32 -17.45 3.55
N TRP A 15 -10.98 -18.67 3.13
CA TRP A 15 -9.62 -19.22 3.25
C TRP A 15 -8.53 -18.30 2.67
N THR A 16 -8.85 -17.59 1.60
CA THR A 16 -7.96 -16.61 0.96
C THR A 16 -7.55 -15.47 1.89
N ALA A 17 -8.37 -15.08 2.87
CA ALA A 17 -8.00 -14.05 3.85
C ALA A 17 -6.93 -14.56 4.82
N TRP A 18 -7.05 -15.82 5.26
CA TRP A 18 -6.01 -16.48 6.07
C TRP A 18 -4.70 -16.62 5.31
N VAL A 19 -4.77 -17.03 4.04
CA VAL A 19 -3.58 -17.10 3.17
C VAL A 19 -2.96 -15.73 2.99
N ALA A 20 -3.75 -14.69 2.75
CA ALA A 20 -3.26 -13.33 2.59
C ALA A 20 -2.58 -12.82 3.86
N MET A 21 -3.12 -13.14 5.04
CA MET A 21 -2.50 -12.84 6.34
C MET A 21 -1.17 -13.55 6.50
N LEU A 22 -1.09 -14.85 6.23
CA LEU A 22 0.16 -15.61 6.31
C LEU A 22 1.23 -15.06 5.35
N LEU A 23 0.85 -14.72 4.12
CA LEU A 23 1.75 -14.08 3.16
C LEU A 23 2.24 -12.72 3.68
N GLY A 24 1.35 -11.92 4.26
CA GLY A 24 1.69 -10.65 4.90
C GLY A 24 2.68 -10.80 6.04
N ILE A 25 2.47 -11.77 6.94
CA ILE A 25 3.38 -12.11 8.04
C ILE A 25 4.74 -12.52 7.49
N CYS A 26 4.78 -13.49 6.55
CA CYS A 26 6.04 -13.98 5.99
C CYS A 26 6.83 -12.86 5.32
N ALA A 27 6.16 -12.04 4.50
CA ALA A 27 6.80 -10.95 3.78
C ALA A 27 7.35 -9.88 4.73
N ALA A 28 6.54 -9.43 5.70
CA ALA A 28 6.98 -8.46 6.70
C ALA A 28 8.09 -9.02 7.61
N ALA A 29 8.04 -10.31 7.97
CA ALA A 29 9.08 -10.97 8.76
C ALA A 29 10.41 -11.03 7.99
N LEU A 30 10.38 -11.38 6.70
CA LEU A 30 11.57 -11.35 5.85
C LEU A 30 12.15 -9.92 5.74
N SER A 31 11.30 -8.90 5.62
CA SER A 31 11.75 -7.51 5.65
C SER A 31 12.30 -7.08 7.00
N TYR A 32 11.71 -7.55 8.10
CA TYR A 32 12.25 -7.31 9.45
C TYR A 32 13.64 -7.94 9.60
N GLN A 33 13.84 -9.17 9.11
CA GLN A 33 15.14 -9.83 9.13
C GLN A 33 16.17 -9.11 8.26
N ALA A 34 15.76 -8.61 7.10
CA ALA A 34 16.67 -7.93 6.16
C ALA A 34 17.03 -6.50 6.58
N ALA A 35 16.07 -5.73 7.11
CA ALA A 35 16.20 -4.30 7.33
C ALA A 35 16.12 -3.88 8.81
N GLY A 36 15.78 -4.80 9.72
CA GLY A 36 15.59 -4.52 11.14
C GLY A 36 14.45 -3.54 11.43
N VAL A 37 14.53 -2.86 12.58
CA VAL A 37 13.64 -1.76 12.97
C VAL A 37 14.12 -0.45 12.29
N SER A 38 14.00 -0.42 10.96
CA SER A 38 14.31 0.75 10.15
C SER A 38 13.09 1.21 9.38
N LEU A 39 13.18 2.37 8.71
CA LEU A 39 12.14 2.87 7.82
C LEU A 39 11.84 1.88 6.67
N GLY A 40 12.79 1.01 6.30
CA GLY A 40 12.59 0.00 5.26
C GLY A 40 11.46 -0.98 5.57
N LEU A 41 11.25 -1.34 6.84
CA LEU A 41 10.21 -2.27 7.27
C LEU A 41 8.79 -1.77 6.96
N PRO A 42 8.32 -0.61 7.47
CA PRO A 42 6.99 -0.11 7.17
C PRO A 42 6.80 0.24 5.68
N LEU A 43 7.85 0.68 4.98
CA LEU A 43 7.78 0.94 3.54
C LEU A 43 7.62 -0.35 2.72
N ALA A 44 8.33 -1.41 3.07
CA ALA A 44 8.18 -2.73 2.44
C ALA A 44 6.76 -3.28 2.61
N GLY A 45 6.09 -2.97 3.73
CA GLY A 45 4.67 -3.29 3.95
C GLY A 45 3.76 -2.82 2.81
N PHE A 46 3.92 -1.58 2.34
CA PHE A 46 3.11 -1.05 1.22
C PHE A 46 3.38 -1.80 -0.09
N VAL A 47 4.64 -2.16 -0.35
CA VAL A 47 5.04 -2.93 -1.54
C VAL A 47 4.44 -4.33 -1.49
N PHE A 48 4.52 -5.02 -0.35
CA PHE A 48 3.91 -6.34 -0.22
C PHE A 48 2.39 -6.29 -0.31
N ALA A 49 1.74 -5.30 0.30
CA ALA A 49 0.31 -5.11 0.13
C ALA A 49 -0.06 -4.89 -1.35
N ALA A 50 0.72 -4.11 -2.10
CA ALA A 50 0.53 -3.89 -3.53
C ALA A 50 0.60 -5.19 -4.35
N VAL A 51 1.45 -6.14 -3.95
CA VAL A 51 1.64 -7.43 -4.63
C VAL A 51 0.65 -8.50 -4.16
N ILE A 52 0.26 -8.50 -2.89
CA ILE A 52 -0.58 -9.55 -2.27
C ILE A 52 -2.07 -9.22 -2.44
N VAL A 53 -2.50 -8.00 -2.13
CA VAL A 53 -3.94 -7.66 -2.03
C VAL A 53 -4.66 -7.86 -3.37
N PRO A 54 -4.18 -7.35 -4.51
CA PRO A 54 -4.90 -7.50 -5.78
C PRO A 54 -5.14 -8.95 -6.21
N PRO A 55 -4.14 -9.86 -6.25
CA PRO A 55 -4.38 -11.23 -6.70
C PRO A 55 -5.27 -12.01 -5.73
N MET A 56 -5.11 -11.81 -4.43
CA MET A 56 -5.95 -12.47 -3.43
C MET A 56 -7.40 -11.99 -3.51
N CYS A 57 -7.62 -10.68 -3.69
CA CYS A 57 -8.98 -10.13 -3.90
C CYS A 57 -9.58 -10.51 -5.27
N ALA A 58 -8.75 -10.81 -6.28
CA ALA A 58 -9.21 -11.23 -7.59
C ALA A 58 -9.87 -12.61 -7.55
N ALA A 59 -9.39 -13.49 -6.66
CA ALA A 59 -9.99 -14.80 -6.38
C ALA A 59 -11.40 -14.70 -5.80
N GLU A 60 -11.74 -13.57 -5.16
CA GLU A 60 -13.02 -13.40 -4.46
C GLU A 60 -14.10 -12.72 -5.31
N THR A 61 -15.34 -13.22 -5.17
CA THR A 61 -16.50 -12.72 -5.92
C THR A 61 -17.33 -11.71 -5.13
N ARG A 62 -17.49 -11.91 -3.82
CA ARG A 62 -18.27 -11.04 -2.93
C ARG A 62 -17.41 -9.86 -2.46
N LEU A 63 -18.05 -8.72 -2.21
CA LEU A 63 -17.34 -7.54 -1.72
C LEU A 63 -16.75 -7.78 -0.33
N LEU A 64 -17.56 -8.36 0.58
CA LEU A 64 -17.14 -8.60 1.95
C LEU A 64 -15.88 -9.48 2.00
N ASP A 65 -15.83 -10.55 1.21
CA ASP A 65 -14.69 -11.45 1.14
C ASP A 65 -13.41 -10.73 0.68
N ARG A 66 -13.51 -9.80 -0.29
CA ARG A 66 -12.36 -8.96 -0.71
C ARG A 66 -11.89 -8.03 0.40
N LEU A 67 -12.82 -7.45 1.16
CA LEU A 67 -12.48 -6.60 2.30
C LEU A 67 -11.79 -7.42 3.39
N LEU A 68 -12.28 -8.62 3.68
CA LEU A 68 -11.65 -9.56 4.63
C LEU A 68 -10.26 -10.00 4.16
N VAL A 69 -10.07 -10.26 2.87
CA VAL A 69 -8.75 -10.58 2.29
C VAL A 69 -7.78 -9.40 2.42
N SER A 70 -8.26 -8.19 2.13
CA SER A 70 -7.46 -6.97 2.25
C SER A 70 -7.05 -6.69 3.70
N ALA A 71 -7.99 -6.87 4.63
CA ALA A 71 -7.75 -6.79 6.06
C ALA A 71 -6.76 -7.86 6.52
N GLY A 72 -6.94 -9.12 6.10
CA GLY A 72 -6.01 -10.21 6.42
C GLY A 72 -4.56 -9.89 6.01
N ALA A 73 -4.34 -9.45 4.77
CA ALA A 73 -3.01 -9.03 4.31
C ALA A 73 -2.43 -7.88 5.14
N ASN A 74 -3.24 -6.85 5.39
CA ASN A 74 -2.87 -5.69 6.21
C ASN A 74 -2.48 -6.11 7.63
N ASP A 75 -3.31 -6.90 8.30
CA ASP A 75 -3.14 -7.32 9.68
C ASP A 75 -1.91 -8.22 9.82
N GLY A 76 -1.68 -9.10 8.84
CA GLY A 76 -0.48 -9.93 8.79
C GLY A 76 0.81 -9.10 8.74
N ILE A 77 0.85 -8.07 7.89
CA ILE A 77 1.98 -7.13 7.83
C ILE A 77 2.08 -6.35 9.15
N ALA A 78 0.96 -5.83 9.65
CA ALA A 78 0.89 -4.97 10.81
C ALA A 78 1.32 -5.65 12.12
N ILE A 79 1.02 -6.93 12.29
CA ILE A 79 1.45 -7.74 13.44
C ILE A 79 2.97 -7.79 13.52
N VAL A 80 3.67 -7.97 12.40
CA VAL A 80 5.13 -7.99 12.41
C VAL A 80 5.70 -6.62 12.71
N VAL A 81 5.13 -5.55 12.13
CA VAL A 81 5.56 -4.18 12.45
C VAL A 81 5.21 -3.80 13.89
N LEU A 82 4.16 -4.38 14.49
CA LEU A 82 3.82 -4.18 15.89
C LEU A 82 4.92 -4.72 16.82
N LEU A 83 5.63 -5.80 16.43
CA LEU A 83 6.79 -6.27 17.20
C LEU A 83 7.88 -5.20 17.31
N ALA A 84 8.00 -4.33 16.30
CA ALA A 84 8.94 -3.21 16.34
C ALA A 84 8.54 -2.12 17.36
N VAL A 85 7.30 -2.10 17.86
CA VAL A 85 6.88 -1.23 18.98
C VAL A 85 7.53 -1.65 20.30
N LEU A 86 7.96 -2.91 20.42
CA LEU A 86 8.74 -3.37 21.58
C LEU A 86 10.15 -2.75 21.60
N HIS A 87 10.61 -2.24 20.46
CA HIS A 87 11.83 -1.44 20.37
C HIS A 87 11.48 0.04 20.61
N PRO A 88 12.29 0.81 21.37
CA PRO A 88 12.01 2.22 21.67
C PRO A 88 12.01 3.15 20.44
N ALA A 89 12.24 2.61 19.24
CA ALA A 89 12.29 3.36 18.00
C ALA A 89 10.91 3.57 17.36
N ILE A 90 9.88 2.82 17.73
CA ILE A 90 8.52 3.03 17.19
C ILE A 90 7.54 3.07 18.35
N THR A 91 6.80 4.17 18.47
CA THR A 91 5.73 4.28 19.48
C THR A 91 4.44 3.59 18.99
N LEU A 92 3.57 3.20 19.92
CA LEU A 92 2.25 2.66 19.58
C LEU A 92 1.41 3.64 18.75
N VAL A 93 1.52 4.94 19.00
CA VAL A 93 0.81 5.98 18.25
C VAL A 93 1.29 6.03 16.79
N GLN A 94 2.60 5.97 16.57
CA GLN A 94 3.16 5.92 15.22
C GLN A 94 2.73 4.65 14.48
N TRP A 95 2.73 3.50 15.17
CA TRP A 95 2.21 2.25 14.61
C TRP A 95 0.73 2.37 14.24
N LEU A 96 -0.13 2.94 15.09
CA LEU A 96 -1.55 3.15 14.79
C LEU A 96 -1.77 4.07 13.58
N GLN A 97 -0.99 5.15 13.47
CA GLN A 97 -1.04 6.07 12.33
C GLN A 97 -0.63 5.37 11.02
N TRP A 98 0.46 4.61 11.04
CA TRP A 98 0.91 3.81 9.90
C TRP A 98 -0.10 2.71 9.54
N TYR A 99 -0.68 2.04 10.54
CA TYR A 99 -1.70 1.01 10.36
C TYR A 99 -2.95 1.57 9.68
N ALA A 100 -3.39 2.75 10.07
CA ALA A 100 -4.51 3.44 9.42
C ALA A 100 -4.20 3.80 7.95
N LEU A 101 -2.97 4.23 7.65
CA LEU A 101 -2.51 4.42 6.26
C LEU A 101 -2.54 3.11 5.47
N MET A 102 -2.04 2.02 6.03
CA MET A 102 -2.05 0.70 5.39
C MET A 102 -3.47 0.19 5.11
N ILE A 103 -4.41 0.37 6.04
CA ILE A 103 -5.83 0.04 5.81
C ILE A 103 -6.38 0.83 4.62
N SER A 104 -6.13 2.15 4.56
CA SER A 104 -6.60 2.98 3.45
C SER A 104 -5.98 2.57 2.11
N TRP A 105 -4.70 2.20 2.11
CA TRP A 105 -3.99 1.69 0.94
C TRP A 105 -4.57 0.37 0.45
N CYS A 106 -4.74 -0.62 1.33
CA CYS A 106 -5.35 -1.90 1.00
C CYS A 106 -6.79 -1.73 0.47
N ALA A 107 -7.57 -0.81 1.04
CA ALA A 107 -8.90 -0.47 0.55
C ALA A 107 -8.86 0.13 -0.86
N ALA A 108 -7.90 1.03 -1.16
CA ALA A 108 -7.70 1.57 -2.50
C ALA A 108 -7.40 0.47 -3.51
N LEU A 109 -6.46 -0.43 -3.21
CA LEU A 109 -6.09 -1.56 -4.07
C LEU A 109 -7.30 -2.44 -4.40
N ALA A 110 -8.08 -2.83 -3.38
CA ALA A 110 -9.25 -3.67 -3.55
C ALA A 110 -10.41 -2.95 -4.29
N GLY A 111 -10.57 -1.65 -4.07
CA GLY A 111 -11.54 -0.81 -4.75
C GLY A 111 -11.23 -0.65 -6.24
N VAL A 112 -9.99 -0.27 -6.58
CA VAL A 112 -9.51 -0.13 -7.97
C VAL A 112 -9.61 -1.46 -8.70
N LEU A 113 -9.18 -2.56 -8.09
CA LEU A 113 -9.38 -3.91 -8.63
C LEU A 113 -10.85 -4.18 -8.94
N SER A 114 -11.74 -3.88 -8.00
CA SER A 114 -13.18 -4.11 -8.14
C SER A 114 -13.79 -3.31 -9.29
N LEU A 115 -13.26 -2.12 -9.57
CA LEU A 115 -13.67 -1.30 -10.71
C LEU A 115 -13.13 -1.87 -12.04
N ILE A 116 -11.82 -2.13 -12.14
CA ILE A 116 -11.18 -2.57 -13.38
C ILE A 116 -11.71 -3.93 -13.83
N ARG A 117 -11.92 -4.88 -12.90
CA ARG A 117 -12.42 -6.23 -13.22
C ARG A 117 -13.83 -6.29 -13.79
N ARG A 118 -14.51 -5.14 -13.91
CA ARG A 118 -15.78 -5.05 -14.65
C ARG A 118 -15.57 -5.12 -16.15
N PHE A 119 -14.43 -4.62 -16.61
CA PHE A 119 -14.15 -4.42 -18.03
C PHE A 119 -13.27 -5.54 -18.60
N ILE A 120 -12.48 -6.19 -17.75
CA ILE A 120 -11.49 -7.21 -18.15
C ILE A 120 -11.45 -8.39 -17.16
N PRO A 121 -10.84 -9.53 -17.54
CA PRO A 121 -10.68 -10.69 -16.64
C PRO A 121 -9.97 -10.33 -15.33
N ALA A 122 -10.36 -11.00 -14.24
CA ALA A 122 -9.88 -10.68 -12.89
C ALA A 122 -8.36 -10.81 -12.73
N SER A 123 -7.73 -11.76 -13.41
CA SER A 123 -6.27 -11.94 -13.42
C SER A 123 -5.56 -10.75 -14.07
N ALA A 124 -6.03 -10.30 -15.24
CA ALA A 124 -5.50 -9.12 -15.93
C ALA A 124 -5.72 -7.85 -15.11
N ALA A 125 -6.92 -7.68 -14.52
CA ALA A 125 -7.21 -6.57 -13.62
C ALA A 125 -6.25 -6.53 -12.42
N SER A 126 -5.98 -7.69 -11.81
CA SER A 126 -4.99 -7.80 -10.73
C SER A 126 -3.60 -7.35 -11.18
N GLY A 127 -3.12 -7.84 -12.32
CA GLY A 127 -1.81 -7.45 -12.86
C GLY A 127 -1.71 -5.94 -13.09
N ILE A 128 -2.74 -5.33 -13.66
CA ILE A 128 -2.80 -3.87 -13.86
C ILE A 128 -2.76 -3.14 -12.52
N VAL A 129 -3.54 -3.57 -11.52
CA VAL A 129 -3.54 -2.92 -10.20
C VAL A 129 -2.18 -3.01 -9.53
N VAL A 130 -1.50 -4.16 -9.60
CA VAL A 130 -0.12 -4.32 -9.08
C VAL A 130 0.82 -3.33 -9.78
N LEU A 131 0.78 -3.26 -11.12
CA LEU A 131 1.65 -2.34 -11.88
C LEU A 131 1.36 -0.87 -11.54
N LEU A 132 0.09 -0.47 -11.49
CA LEU A 132 -0.30 0.89 -11.11
C LEU A 132 0.11 1.23 -9.68
N ALA A 133 -0.05 0.29 -8.75
CA ALA A 133 0.34 0.47 -7.37
C ALA A 133 1.86 0.63 -7.22
N LEU A 134 2.65 -0.22 -7.88
CA LEU A 134 4.11 -0.11 -7.86
C LEU A 134 4.59 1.16 -8.58
N ALA A 135 3.96 1.51 -9.71
CA ALA A 135 4.25 2.76 -10.42
C ALA A 135 3.96 3.98 -9.55
N TRP A 136 2.86 3.94 -8.77
CA TRP A 136 2.55 4.96 -7.78
C TRP A 136 3.61 4.99 -6.68
N LEU A 137 3.89 3.88 -6.00
CA LEU A 137 4.90 3.86 -4.92
C LEU A 137 6.30 4.30 -5.35
N THR A 138 6.63 4.13 -6.63
CA THR A 138 7.95 4.45 -7.20
C THR A 138 7.96 5.69 -8.09
N TRP A 139 6.84 6.43 -8.19
CA TRP A 139 6.73 7.63 -9.03
C TRP A 139 7.88 8.64 -8.83
N PRO A 140 8.35 8.91 -7.59
CA PRO A 140 9.42 9.88 -7.40
C PRO A 140 10.74 9.48 -8.08
N ILE A 141 10.98 8.18 -8.26
CA ILE A 141 12.24 7.67 -8.82
C ILE A 141 12.28 7.89 -10.33
N TRP A 142 11.23 7.50 -11.05
CA TRP A 142 11.24 7.53 -12.52
C TRP A 142 10.76 8.86 -13.11
N THR A 143 10.05 9.69 -12.34
CA THR A 143 9.66 11.05 -12.78
C THR A 143 10.72 12.11 -12.47
N ALA A 144 11.70 11.82 -11.60
CA ALA A 144 12.70 12.80 -11.14
C ALA A 144 13.37 13.58 -12.29
N ALA A 145 13.76 12.89 -13.37
CA ALA A 145 14.41 13.52 -14.52
C ALA A 145 13.54 14.57 -15.23
N HIS A 146 12.21 14.43 -15.14
CA HIS A 146 11.23 15.26 -15.84
C HIS A 146 10.65 16.38 -14.95
N LEU A 147 10.89 16.33 -13.64
CA LEU A 147 10.34 17.28 -12.68
C LEU A 147 11.35 18.39 -12.37
N ARG A 148 11.55 19.29 -13.33
CA ARG A 148 12.42 20.47 -13.20
C ARG A 148 11.64 21.77 -13.37
N GLY A 149 12.01 22.81 -12.61
CA GLY A 149 11.41 24.14 -12.68
C GLY A 149 10.14 24.32 -11.84
N ALA A 150 9.56 25.52 -11.89
CA ALA A 150 8.46 25.93 -11.00
C ALA A 150 7.20 25.06 -11.14
N ALA A 151 6.80 24.73 -12.37
CA ALA A 151 5.63 23.86 -12.62
C ALA A 151 5.81 22.44 -12.05
N ALA A 152 7.05 21.95 -11.97
CA ALA A 152 7.33 20.66 -11.36
C ALA A 152 7.17 20.70 -9.84
N ALA A 153 7.52 21.82 -9.19
CA ALA A 153 7.36 21.97 -7.75
C ALA A 153 5.89 21.85 -7.32
N ASP A 154 4.97 22.46 -8.08
CA ASP A 154 3.53 22.38 -7.82
C ASP A 154 3.00 20.94 -7.96
N VAL A 155 3.43 20.24 -9.01
CA VAL A 155 3.07 18.82 -9.23
C VAL A 155 3.60 17.95 -8.10
N VAL A 156 4.86 18.13 -7.70
CA VAL A 156 5.46 17.38 -6.58
C VAL A 156 4.70 17.67 -5.29
N ALA A 157 4.42 18.94 -4.98
CA ALA A 157 3.65 19.31 -3.79
C ALA A 157 2.26 18.66 -3.77
N ALA A 158 1.57 18.63 -4.92
CA ALA A 158 0.26 18.01 -5.05
C ALA A 158 0.29 16.47 -4.90
N LEU A 159 1.39 15.82 -5.33
CA LEU A 159 1.52 14.36 -5.28
C LEU A 159 2.11 13.84 -3.97
N VAL A 160 2.96 14.62 -3.28
CA VAL A 160 3.60 14.22 -2.02
C VAL A 160 2.57 14.02 -0.91
N GLY A 161 1.60 14.95 -0.80
CA GLY A 161 0.52 14.88 0.20
C GLY A 161 -0.23 13.54 0.22
N PRO A 162 -0.84 13.10 -0.89
CA PRO A 162 -1.57 11.85 -0.94
C PRO A 162 -0.68 10.61 -0.95
N HIS A 163 0.63 10.70 -1.19
CA HIS A 163 1.48 9.53 -1.39
C HIS A 163 1.85 8.80 -0.07
N PRO A 164 1.61 7.48 0.03
CA PRO A 164 1.64 6.77 1.30
C PRO A 164 3.05 6.61 1.89
N LEU A 165 4.09 6.56 1.06
CA LEU A 165 5.47 6.44 1.55
C LEU A 165 5.95 7.75 2.19
N PHE A 166 5.55 8.91 1.67
CA PHE A 166 5.90 10.21 2.27
C PHE A 166 5.12 10.43 3.58
N ALA A 167 3.84 10.05 3.61
CA ALA A 167 3.06 10.05 4.85
C ALA A 167 3.67 9.10 5.90
N THR A 168 4.15 7.92 5.50
CA THR A 168 4.85 6.97 6.38
C THR A 168 6.17 7.54 6.89
N ASN A 169 6.99 8.17 6.03
CA ASN A 169 8.22 8.82 6.46
C ASN A 169 7.94 9.95 7.46
N ARG A 170 6.84 10.71 7.27
CA ARG A 170 6.42 11.73 8.24
C ARG A 170 6.13 11.13 9.61
N VAL A 171 5.38 10.02 9.68
CA VAL A 171 5.06 9.33 10.94
C VAL A 171 6.32 8.79 11.61
N MET A 172 7.21 8.19 10.83
CA MET A 172 8.41 7.49 11.30
C MET A 172 9.68 8.31 11.11
N LEU A 173 9.60 9.63 11.23
CA LEU A 173 10.72 10.54 10.93
C LEU A 173 11.96 10.27 11.80
N ASN A 174 11.75 9.75 13.02
CA ASN A 174 12.81 9.37 13.93
C ASN A 174 13.61 8.13 13.46
N LEU A 175 13.15 7.41 12.43
CA LEU A 175 13.90 6.34 11.75
C LEU A 175 14.73 6.88 10.56
N GLY A 176 14.78 8.20 10.39
CA GLY A 176 15.52 8.89 9.34
C GLY A 176 14.66 9.30 8.14
N LEU A 177 15.28 10.01 7.19
CA LEU A 177 14.67 10.39 5.92
C LEU A 177 15.01 9.34 4.86
N TRP A 178 14.01 8.86 4.11
CA TRP A 178 14.22 7.79 3.13
C TRP A 178 15.19 8.19 2.01
N THR A 179 15.20 9.48 1.62
CA THR A 179 16.14 10.02 0.63
C THR A 179 17.57 10.09 1.10
N GLN A 180 17.80 10.01 2.42
CA GLN A 180 19.14 10.01 3.01
C GLN A 180 19.71 8.60 3.19
N GLN A 181 18.94 7.56 2.86
CA GLN A 181 19.41 6.19 2.96
C GLN A 181 20.44 5.89 1.86
N PRO A 182 21.53 5.14 2.13
CA PRO A 182 22.63 4.94 1.18
C PRO A 182 22.22 4.42 -0.20
N LEU A 183 21.21 3.54 -0.25
CA LEU A 183 20.67 3.01 -1.50
C LEU A 183 19.95 4.10 -2.32
N ALA A 184 19.19 4.96 -1.66
CA ALA A 184 18.52 6.07 -2.32
C ALA A 184 19.56 7.11 -2.78
N TYR A 185 20.45 7.52 -1.88
CA TYR A 185 21.41 8.61 -2.12
C TYR A 185 22.53 8.24 -3.10
N GLY A 186 23.09 7.03 -3.00
CA GLY A 186 24.30 6.63 -3.71
C GLY A 186 24.09 5.88 -5.03
N THR A 187 22.95 5.23 -5.24
CA THR A 187 22.74 4.35 -6.41
C THR A 187 21.47 4.64 -7.19
N LEU A 188 20.37 5.05 -6.55
CA LEU A 188 19.07 5.23 -7.23
C LEU A 188 18.75 6.70 -7.57
N LEU A 189 19.16 7.66 -6.73
CA LEU A 189 18.81 9.09 -6.86
C LEU A 189 20.04 9.98 -7.12
N SER A 190 21.15 9.42 -7.61
CA SER A 190 22.33 10.19 -8.05
C SER A 190 22.04 11.12 -9.25
N LEU A 191 20.82 11.08 -9.79
CA LEU A 191 20.27 11.95 -10.83
C LEU A 191 19.20 12.90 -10.23
N GLY A 192 19.63 14.02 -9.65
CA GLY A 192 18.74 15.16 -9.38
C GLY A 192 18.19 15.27 -7.94
N GLN A 193 19.09 15.39 -6.96
CA GLN A 193 18.76 15.79 -5.58
C GLN A 193 18.23 17.23 -5.44
N ASP A 194 17.92 17.90 -6.55
CA ASP A 194 17.56 19.32 -6.62
C ASP A 194 16.04 19.55 -6.64
N VAL A 195 15.22 18.52 -6.40
CA VAL A 195 13.77 18.72 -6.24
C VAL A 195 13.48 18.81 -4.74
N PRO A 196 13.53 20.01 -4.13
CA PRO A 196 13.13 20.18 -2.75
C PRO A 196 11.66 19.75 -2.62
N TYR A 197 11.41 18.85 -1.68
CA TYR A 197 10.06 18.51 -1.29
C TYR A 197 9.97 18.60 0.23
N GLU A 198 8.80 19.01 0.70
CA GLU A 198 8.48 18.99 2.12
C GLU A 198 7.68 17.73 2.41
N LEU A 199 7.99 17.06 3.53
CA LEU A 199 7.13 15.97 4.00
C LEU A 199 5.75 16.54 4.34
N PRO A 200 4.66 15.77 4.12
CA PRO A 200 3.33 16.25 4.43
C PRO A 200 3.21 16.57 5.93
N ALA A 201 2.47 17.63 6.26
CA ALA A 201 2.32 18.05 7.66
C ALA A 201 1.72 16.95 8.55
N ASN A 202 0.81 16.14 7.99
CA ASN A 202 0.13 15.02 8.63
C ASN A 202 -0.27 13.95 7.60
N ILE A 203 -0.82 12.83 8.06
CA ILE A 203 -1.17 11.67 7.21
C ILE A 203 -2.51 11.78 6.49
N LEU A 204 -3.34 12.78 6.81
CA LEU A 204 -4.74 12.83 6.39
C LEU A 204 -4.93 12.87 4.87
N PRO A 205 -4.14 13.64 4.08
CA PRO A 205 -4.32 13.65 2.63
C PRO A 205 -4.13 12.26 2.02
N SER A 206 -3.13 11.50 2.49
CA SER A 206 -2.88 10.14 2.04
C SER A 206 -3.97 9.17 2.50
N LEU A 207 -4.34 9.22 3.79
CA LEU A 207 -5.36 8.35 4.35
C LEU A 207 -6.73 8.55 3.67
N LEU A 208 -7.18 9.80 3.56
CA LEU A 208 -8.47 10.13 2.98
C LEU A 208 -8.48 9.91 1.47
N GLY A 209 -7.39 10.27 0.77
CA GLY A 209 -7.28 10.07 -0.67
C GLY A 209 -7.43 8.60 -1.07
N HIS A 210 -6.69 7.71 -0.41
CA HIS A 210 -6.78 6.27 -0.70
C HIS A 210 -8.11 5.66 -0.25
N LEU A 211 -8.65 6.08 0.90
CA LEU A 211 -9.96 5.62 1.33
C LEU A 211 -11.06 6.02 0.33
N LEU A 212 -11.04 7.27 -0.15
CA LEU A 212 -11.98 7.76 -1.17
C LEU A 212 -11.85 6.98 -2.48
N VAL A 213 -10.62 6.71 -2.95
CA VAL A 213 -10.37 5.87 -4.13
C VAL A 213 -10.95 4.45 -3.94
N GLY A 214 -10.72 3.84 -2.77
CA GLY A 214 -11.26 2.53 -2.43
C GLY A 214 -12.79 2.50 -2.45
N LEU A 215 -13.42 3.43 -1.74
CA LEU A 215 -14.88 3.56 -1.65
C LEU A 215 -15.52 3.85 -3.02
N ALA A 216 -14.94 4.76 -3.80
CA ALA A 216 -15.40 5.07 -5.15
C ALA A 216 -15.29 3.86 -6.06
N GLY A 217 -14.16 3.13 -6.03
CA GLY A 217 -13.97 1.90 -6.80
C GLY A 217 -15.01 0.84 -6.47
N PHE A 218 -15.31 0.63 -5.18
CA PHE A 218 -16.37 -0.30 -4.77
C PHE A 218 -17.76 0.15 -5.19
N TRP A 219 -18.10 1.43 -4.98
CA TRP A 219 -19.40 1.99 -5.34
C TRP A 219 -19.65 1.90 -6.85
N LEU A 220 -18.70 2.39 -7.66
CA LEU A 220 -18.77 2.31 -9.10
C LEU A 220 -18.87 0.86 -9.57
N SER A 221 -18.15 -0.09 -8.94
CA SER A 221 -18.22 -1.50 -9.32
C SER A 221 -19.61 -2.15 -9.24
N ARG A 222 -20.50 -1.56 -8.44
CA ARG A 222 -21.89 -2.01 -8.24
C ARG A 222 -22.89 -1.32 -9.16
N ALA A 223 -22.61 -0.09 -9.60
CA ALA A 223 -23.58 0.79 -10.27
C ALA A 223 -24.14 0.30 -11.62
N GLY A 224 -23.58 -0.75 -12.23
CA GLY A 224 -24.01 -1.29 -13.52
C GLY A 224 -24.22 -2.81 -13.52
N ARG A 225 -24.73 -3.36 -12.42
CA ARG A 225 -25.26 -4.73 -12.35
C ARG A 225 -26.80 -4.77 -12.24
N ARG A 226 -27.46 -3.67 -12.63
CA ARG A 226 -28.92 -3.62 -12.80
C ARG A 226 -29.24 -4.10 -14.21
#